data_AF-A0A9P9DTF1-F1
#
_entry.id   AF-A0A9P9DTF1-F1
#
_cell.length_a   1.000
_cell.length_b   1.000
_cell.length_c   1.000
_cell.angle_alpha   90.00
_cell.angle_beta   90.00
_cell.angle_gamma   90.00
#
_symmetry.space_group_name_H-M   'P 1'
#
loop_
_entity.id
_entity.type
_entity.pdbx_description
1 polymer ?
#
loop_
_entity_poly.entity_id
_entity_poly.type
_entity_poly.pdbx_seq_one_letter_code
_entity_poly.pdbx_strand_id
1 'polypeptide(L)'
;MINEDRDNPSWSSFLIDFDLAIREDRDRAPGAKGKTGTRAFMAIGTLLGEQHTFMHDLESFFWVLFWICIHYNANGKDIGPTGFDNWNFESDDELAEKKKGVIADEEDFIKKADKHFTSHYRPMTPWVNRLRREVFPSNQRWKRPEPKLYSSMKSILHDAQKDPDVLADG
;
A
#
# COMPACT_ATOMS: atom_id res chain seq x y z
N MET A 1 16.94 -4.09 -7.65
CA MET A 1 17.48 -5.29 -8.34
C MET A 1 16.72 -5.37 -9.64
N ILE A 2 17.36 -4.93 -10.74
CA ILE A 2 16.75 -4.87 -12.06
C ILE A 2 17.09 -6.19 -12.75
N ASN A 3 16.08 -6.87 -13.29
CA ASN A 3 16.30 -8.00 -14.19
C ASN A 3 16.54 -7.41 -15.59
N GLU A 4 17.73 -7.66 -16.16
CA GLU A 4 18.18 -7.09 -17.44
C GLU A 4 17.65 -7.86 -18.67
N ASP A 5 16.83 -8.89 -18.45
CA ASP A 5 16.26 -9.70 -19.53
C ASP A 5 15.06 -8.99 -20.19
N ARG A 6 15.21 -8.66 -21.47
CA ARG A 6 14.24 -7.90 -22.28
C ARG A 6 13.06 -8.73 -22.75
N ASP A 7 13.17 -10.06 -22.70
CA ASP A 7 12.16 -10.98 -23.25
C ASP A 7 11.27 -11.60 -22.16
N ASN A 8 11.36 -11.12 -20.91
CA ASN A 8 10.54 -11.62 -19.81
C ASN A 8 9.16 -10.91 -19.76
N PRO A 9 8.03 -11.60 -19.98
CA PRO A 9 6.69 -11.00 -19.93
C PRO A 9 6.26 -10.52 -18.53
N SER A 10 7.04 -10.75 -17.48
CA SER A 10 6.77 -10.26 -16.12
C SER A 10 7.03 -8.75 -15.90
N TRP A 11 7.15 -7.95 -16.96
CA TRP A 11 7.47 -6.52 -16.92
C TRP A 11 6.25 -5.59 -16.70
N SER A 12 5.26 -5.97 -15.88
CA SER A 12 4.10 -5.08 -15.71
C SER A 12 4.35 -3.89 -14.77
N SER A 13 5.37 -3.94 -13.92
CA SER A 13 5.70 -2.82 -13.04
C SER A 13 7.14 -2.87 -12.53
N PHE A 14 7.77 -1.70 -12.40
CA PHE A 14 9.04 -1.52 -11.70
C PHE A 14 8.90 -0.38 -10.70
N LEU A 15 9.56 -0.50 -9.55
CA LEU A 15 9.62 0.58 -8.57
C LEU A 15 10.47 1.72 -9.16
N ILE A 16 9.82 2.83 -9.48
CA ILE A 16 10.43 4.12 -9.81
C ILE A 16 10.66 4.93 -8.53
N ASP A 17 11.50 5.96 -8.60
CA ASP A 17 11.88 6.88 -7.50
C ASP A 17 12.85 6.32 -6.43
N PHE A 18 13.58 5.24 -6.71
CA PHE A 18 14.67 4.79 -5.82
C PHE A 18 15.86 5.76 -5.78
N ASP A 19 15.97 6.66 -6.75
CA ASP A 19 16.92 7.78 -6.77
C ASP A 19 16.61 8.85 -5.70
N LEU A 20 15.38 8.86 -5.14
CA LEU A 20 15.02 9.64 -3.96
C LEU A 20 15.21 8.86 -2.63
N ALA A 21 15.50 7.56 -2.68
CA ALA A 21 15.76 6.76 -1.49
C ALA A 21 17.17 7.06 -0.94
N ILE A 22 17.28 8.14 -0.16
CA ILE A 22 18.53 8.55 0.48
C ILE A 22 18.68 7.79 1.81
N ARG A 23 19.82 7.14 2.03
CA ARG A 23 20.25 6.76 3.38
C ARG A 23 20.56 8.03 4.16
N GLU A 24 19.62 8.53 4.97
CA GLU A 24 19.90 9.65 5.86
C GLU A 24 20.52 9.18 7.18
N ASP A 25 21.78 9.53 7.40
CA ASP A 25 22.28 9.88 8.74
C ASP A 25 22.16 11.40 8.89
N ARG A 26 20.94 11.94 9.09
CA ARG A 26 20.75 13.40 9.28
C ARG A 26 19.66 13.75 10.28
N ASP A 27 20.03 14.63 11.23
CA ASP A 27 19.19 15.19 12.29
C ASP A 27 18.15 16.24 11.84
N ARG A 28 17.96 16.48 10.52
CA ARG A 28 16.97 17.46 10.03
C ARG A 28 16.68 17.37 8.52
N ALA A 29 15.40 17.31 8.15
CA ALA A 29 14.93 17.36 6.76
C ALA A 29 14.98 18.79 6.15
N PRO A 30 15.21 18.95 4.82
CA PRO A 30 15.17 20.24 4.13
C PRO A 30 13.74 20.78 4.01
N GLY A 31 13.58 22.08 4.26
CA GLY A 31 12.28 22.79 4.35
C GLY A 31 11.56 23.06 3.04
N ALA A 32 11.38 22.07 2.17
CA ALA A 32 10.42 22.15 1.06
C ALA A 32 9.01 21.82 1.58
N LYS A 33 8.18 22.84 1.80
CA LYS A 33 6.79 22.72 2.31
C LYS A 33 5.79 22.17 1.28
N GLY A 34 6.24 21.39 0.30
CA GLY A 34 5.38 20.74 -0.68
C GLY A 34 5.40 19.24 -0.44
N LYS A 35 4.30 18.66 0.06
CA LYS A 35 4.13 17.20 0.10
C LYS A 35 4.05 16.70 -1.35
N THR A 36 5.13 16.09 -1.84
CA THR A 36 5.20 15.49 -3.18
C THR A 36 4.85 14.01 -3.10
N GLY A 37 3.93 13.54 -3.94
CA GLY A 37 3.49 12.13 -4.01
C GLY A 37 2.02 12.00 -4.43
N THR A 38 1.63 10.84 -4.96
CA THR A 38 0.22 10.57 -5.27
C THR A 38 -0.57 10.43 -3.96
N ARG A 39 -1.53 11.33 -3.72
CA ARG A 39 -2.23 11.49 -2.43
C ARG A 39 -2.83 10.17 -1.92
N ALA A 40 -3.47 9.40 -2.79
CA ALA A 40 -4.04 8.10 -2.43
C ALA A 40 -3.04 7.13 -1.78
N PHE A 41 -1.75 7.25 -2.08
CA PHE A 41 -0.70 6.35 -1.57
C PHE A 41 0.06 6.93 -0.37
N MET A 42 -0.11 8.20 -0.04
CA MET A 42 0.58 8.81 1.10
C MET A 42 0.18 8.15 2.44
N ALA A 43 1.17 7.85 3.27
CA ALA A 43 0.94 7.31 4.61
C ALA A 43 0.15 8.27 5.52
N ILE A 44 -0.65 7.73 6.46
CA ILE A 44 -1.45 8.50 7.42
C ILE A 44 -0.56 9.46 8.21
N GLY A 45 0.61 9.00 8.67
CA GLY A 45 1.56 9.85 9.40
C GLY A 45 2.04 11.04 8.57
N THR A 46 2.39 10.80 7.30
CA THR A 46 2.82 11.87 6.37
C THR A 46 1.70 12.88 6.09
N LEU A 47 0.45 12.41 5.95
CA LEU A 47 -0.71 13.30 5.83
C LEU A 47 -0.88 14.18 7.07
N LEU A 48 -0.64 13.64 8.26
CA LEU A 48 -0.67 14.38 9.53
C LEU A 48 0.58 15.21 9.82
N GLY A 49 1.53 15.29 8.88
CA GLY A 49 2.73 16.12 9.00
C GLY A 49 3.88 15.49 9.80
N GLU A 50 3.84 14.17 10.04
CA GLU A 50 4.96 13.44 10.63
C GLU A 50 6.15 13.41 9.65
N GLN A 51 7.38 13.42 10.19
CA GLN A 51 8.58 13.29 9.38
C GLN A 51 8.57 11.94 8.66
N HIS A 52 8.90 11.95 7.37
CA HIS A 52 8.92 10.76 6.55
C HIS A 52 9.92 9.72 7.07
N THR A 53 9.56 8.43 6.97
CA THR A 53 10.37 7.29 7.48
C THR A 53 10.13 6.08 6.58
N PHE A 54 11.01 5.07 6.64
CA PHE A 54 10.83 3.84 5.86
C PHE A 54 9.49 3.12 6.16
N MET A 55 8.92 3.29 7.35
CA MET A 55 7.61 2.71 7.69
C MET A 55 6.49 3.39 6.90
N HIS A 56 6.64 4.68 6.56
CA HIS A 56 5.71 5.38 5.68
C HIS A 56 5.78 4.85 4.24
N ASP A 57 6.96 4.44 3.76
CA ASP A 57 7.08 3.77 2.46
C ASP A 57 6.35 2.42 2.45
N LEU A 58 6.48 1.66 3.53
CA LEU A 58 5.80 0.37 3.70
C LEU A 58 4.28 0.53 3.84
N GLU A 59 3.82 1.55 4.54
CA GLU A 59 2.41 1.92 4.55
C GLU A 59 1.93 2.34 3.15
N SER A 60 2.73 3.11 2.42
CA SER A 60 2.40 3.54 1.06
C SER A 60 2.30 2.34 0.10
N PHE A 61 3.19 1.36 0.23
CA PHE A 61 3.11 0.09 -0.49
C PHE A 61 1.81 -0.67 -0.19
N PHE A 62 1.39 -0.73 1.08
CA PHE A 62 0.10 -1.32 1.43
C PHE A 62 -1.06 -0.62 0.71
N TRP A 63 -1.06 0.73 0.68
CA TRP A 63 -2.10 1.49 -0.01
C TRP A 63 -2.08 1.28 -1.53
N VAL A 64 -0.91 1.11 -2.14
CA VAL A 64 -0.78 0.74 -3.56
C VAL A 64 -1.39 -0.64 -3.82
N LEU A 65 -1.07 -1.65 -3.01
CA LEU A 65 -1.63 -2.99 -3.16
C LEU A 65 -3.16 -2.98 -2.99
N PHE A 66 -3.66 -2.30 -1.95
CA PHE A 66 -5.09 -2.11 -1.73
C PHE A 66 -5.76 -1.42 -2.92
N TRP A 67 -5.11 -0.41 -3.52
CA TRP A 67 -5.59 0.27 -4.71
C TRP A 67 -5.65 -0.64 -5.94
N ILE A 68 -4.60 -1.46 -6.16
CA ILE A 68 -4.55 -2.43 -7.26
C ILE A 68 -5.73 -3.40 -7.17
N CYS A 69 -5.98 -3.96 -5.99
CA CYS A 69 -7.07 -4.90 -5.76
C CYS A 69 -8.45 -4.31 -6.10
N ILE A 70 -8.62 -2.99 -6.00
CA ILE A 70 -9.89 -2.29 -6.27
C ILE A 70 -10.01 -1.88 -7.74
N HIS A 71 -8.93 -1.37 -8.35
CA HIS A 71 -9.03 -0.69 -9.64
C HIS A 71 -8.66 -1.54 -10.86
N TYR A 72 -8.05 -2.71 -10.68
CA TYR A 72 -7.54 -3.50 -11.80
C TYR A 72 -8.18 -4.87 -11.90
N ASN A 73 -8.39 -5.35 -13.13
CA ASN A 73 -8.82 -6.73 -13.39
C ASN A 73 -7.62 -7.66 -13.69
N ALA A 74 -7.92 -8.93 -14.01
CA ALA A 74 -6.91 -9.96 -14.32
C ALA A 74 -5.96 -9.58 -15.47
N ASN A 75 -6.42 -8.78 -16.42
CA ASN A 75 -5.61 -8.33 -17.55
C ASN A 75 -4.76 -7.09 -17.23
N GLY A 76 -4.72 -6.66 -15.95
CA GLY A 76 -4.05 -5.43 -15.55
C GLY A 76 -4.72 -4.18 -16.11
N LYS A 77 -5.99 -4.26 -16.52
CA LYS A 77 -6.74 -3.10 -17.04
C LYS A 77 -7.53 -2.44 -15.92
N ASP A 78 -7.44 -1.11 -15.88
CA ASP A 78 -8.27 -0.27 -15.01
C ASP A 78 -9.77 -0.49 -15.29
N ILE A 79 -10.56 -0.68 -14.23
CA ILE A 79 -12.00 -0.97 -14.32
C ILE A 79 -12.87 0.29 -14.37
N GLY A 80 -12.27 1.47 -14.37
CA GLY A 80 -12.92 2.76 -14.32
C GLY A 80 -13.11 3.30 -12.89
N PRO A 81 -13.87 4.41 -12.75
CA PRO A 81 -13.99 5.12 -11.49
C PRO A 81 -14.65 4.28 -10.38
N THR A 82 -14.07 4.38 -9.19
CA THR A 82 -14.55 3.81 -7.94
C THR A 82 -14.72 4.90 -6.88
N GLY A 83 -15.31 4.54 -5.73
CA GLY A 83 -15.41 5.45 -4.60
C GLY A 83 -14.05 5.86 -4.00
N PHE A 84 -12.98 5.14 -4.33
CA PHE A 84 -11.63 5.40 -3.81
C PHE A 84 -10.85 6.42 -4.63
N ASP A 85 -11.24 6.71 -5.88
CA ASP A 85 -10.63 7.78 -6.71
C ASP A 85 -10.63 9.14 -6.01
N ASN A 86 -11.67 9.38 -5.21
CA ASN A 86 -11.83 10.62 -4.47
C ASN A 86 -10.65 10.89 -3.51
N TRP A 87 -9.90 9.86 -3.08
CA TRP A 87 -8.73 10.03 -2.23
C TRP A 87 -7.66 10.93 -2.84
N ASN A 88 -7.62 11.07 -4.17
CA ASN A 88 -6.69 11.98 -4.84
C ASN A 88 -7.09 13.46 -4.75
N PHE A 89 -8.28 13.77 -4.26
CA PHE A 89 -8.83 15.13 -4.23
C PHE A 89 -9.17 15.63 -2.82
N GLU A 90 -9.26 14.73 -1.83
CA GLU A 90 -9.47 15.07 -0.42
C GLU A 90 -8.35 15.92 0.17
N SER A 91 -8.66 16.73 1.18
CA SER A 91 -7.64 17.39 2.01
C SER A 91 -6.80 16.38 2.81
N ASP A 92 -5.65 16.82 3.35
CA ASP A 92 -4.75 15.91 4.09
C ASP A 92 -5.44 15.29 5.31
N ASP A 93 -6.18 16.12 6.06
CA ASP A 93 -6.89 15.71 7.28
C ASP A 93 -8.05 14.76 6.96
N GLU A 94 -8.86 15.07 5.94
CA GLU A 94 -9.97 14.21 5.52
C GLU A 94 -9.47 12.85 5.02
N LEU A 95 -8.40 12.82 4.22
CA LEU A 95 -7.84 11.58 3.73
C LEU A 95 -7.25 10.73 4.87
N ALA A 96 -6.59 11.36 5.84
CA ALA A 96 -6.07 10.67 7.01
C ALA A 96 -7.20 10.02 7.82
N GLU A 97 -8.31 10.73 8.05
CA GLU A 97 -9.47 10.17 8.74
C GLU A 97 -10.15 9.03 7.96
N LYS A 98 -10.30 9.17 6.64
CA LYS A 98 -10.83 8.09 5.79
C LYS A 98 -9.97 6.84 5.86
N LYS A 99 -8.65 6.98 5.76
CA LYS A 99 -7.71 5.85 5.87
C LYS A 99 -7.76 5.20 7.24
N LYS A 100 -7.81 5.98 8.34
CA LYS A 100 -8.04 5.46 9.69
C LYS A 100 -9.35 4.68 9.76
N GLY A 101 -10.43 5.20 9.20
CA GLY A 101 -11.73 4.52 9.15
C GLY A 101 -11.70 3.21 8.36
N VAL A 102 -10.87 3.09 7.31
CA VAL A 102 -10.69 1.84 6.57
C VAL A 102 -10.03 0.76 7.44
N ILE A 103 -9.04 1.11 8.27
CA ILE A 103 -8.22 0.15 9.04
C ILE A 103 -8.71 -0.08 10.48
N ALA A 104 -9.63 0.74 10.98
CA ALA A 104 -10.03 0.83 12.38
C ALA A 104 -10.60 -0.47 12.94
N ASP A 105 -11.35 -1.20 12.11
CA ASP A 105 -11.97 -2.48 12.45
C ASP A 105 -11.64 -3.53 11.39
N GLU A 106 -11.38 -4.75 11.85
CA GLU A 106 -10.97 -5.84 10.97
C GLU A 106 -12.14 -6.42 10.17
N GLU A 107 -13.29 -6.60 10.80
CA GLU A 107 -14.46 -7.19 10.14
C GLU A 107 -14.97 -6.25 9.04
N ASP A 108 -15.01 -4.95 9.34
CA ASP A 108 -15.38 -3.91 8.37
C ASP A 108 -14.34 -3.74 7.27
N PHE A 109 -13.06 -3.99 7.56
CA PHE A 109 -12.03 -4.04 6.54
C PHE A 109 -12.28 -5.20 5.56
N ILE A 110 -12.48 -6.42 6.07
CA ILE A 110 -12.75 -7.61 5.26
C ILE A 110 -14.01 -7.42 4.41
N LYS A 111 -15.13 -7.00 5.01
CA LYS A 111 -16.38 -6.71 4.28
C LYS A 111 -16.18 -5.71 3.14
N LYS A 112 -15.32 -4.71 3.36
CA LYS A 112 -15.01 -3.68 2.37
C LYS A 112 -14.11 -4.23 1.27
N ALA A 113 -13.11 -5.03 1.59
CA ALA A 113 -12.31 -5.74 0.62
C ALA A 113 -13.17 -6.66 -0.25
N ASP A 114 -14.03 -7.51 0.33
CA ASP A 114 -14.88 -8.42 -0.43
C ASP A 114 -15.88 -7.71 -1.35
N LYS A 115 -16.37 -6.55 -0.92
CA LYS A 115 -17.28 -5.70 -1.69
C LYS A 115 -16.60 -4.96 -2.84
N HIS A 116 -15.38 -4.47 -2.62
CA HIS A 116 -14.74 -3.51 -3.53
C HIS A 116 -13.58 -4.08 -4.34
N PHE A 117 -12.97 -5.19 -3.90
CA PHE A 117 -11.95 -5.86 -4.70
C PHE A 117 -12.58 -6.45 -5.95
N THR A 118 -11.87 -6.31 -7.07
CA THR A 118 -12.31 -6.92 -8.32
C THR A 118 -12.36 -8.44 -8.17
N SER A 119 -13.17 -9.11 -8.97
CA SER A 119 -13.35 -10.57 -8.84
C SER A 119 -12.02 -11.33 -8.89
N HIS A 120 -11.05 -10.86 -9.69
CA HIS A 120 -9.72 -11.45 -9.79
C HIS A 120 -8.89 -11.27 -8.50
N TYR A 121 -8.98 -10.11 -7.83
CA TYR A 121 -8.21 -9.86 -6.62
C TYR A 121 -8.96 -10.20 -5.31
N ARG A 122 -10.20 -10.69 -5.37
CA ARG A 122 -10.95 -11.11 -4.16
C ARG A 122 -10.22 -12.19 -3.34
N PRO A 123 -9.54 -13.20 -3.93
CA PRO A 123 -8.72 -14.14 -3.17
C PRO A 123 -7.58 -13.50 -2.37
N MET A 124 -7.17 -12.26 -2.69
CA MET A 124 -6.16 -11.52 -1.93
C MET A 124 -6.68 -10.94 -0.61
N THR A 125 -8.00 -10.88 -0.36
CA THR A 125 -8.58 -10.34 0.89
C THR A 125 -7.86 -10.83 2.16
N PRO A 126 -7.69 -12.15 2.40
CA PRO A 126 -6.99 -12.63 3.60
C PRO A 126 -5.54 -12.16 3.69
N TRP A 127 -4.83 -12.07 2.56
CA TRP A 127 -3.43 -11.65 2.51
C TRP A 127 -3.25 -10.15 2.71
N VAL A 128 -4.11 -9.33 2.10
CA VAL A 128 -4.12 -7.89 2.34
C VAL A 128 -4.50 -7.60 3.80
N ASN A 129 -5.44 -8.35 4.40
CA ASN A 129 -5.75 -8.20 5.83
C ASN A 129 -4.58 -8.62 6.75
N ARG A 130 -3.81 -9.67 6.40
CA ARG A 130 -2.58 -10.02 7.12
C ARG A 130 -1.55 -8.89 7.05
N LEU A 131 -1.33 -8.32 5.86
CA LEU A 131 -0.46 -7.15 5.70
C LEU A 131 -0.96 -5.96 6.51
N ARG A 132 -2.26 -5.68 6.51
CA ARG A 132 -2.88 -4.61 7.29
C ARG A 132 -2.54 -4.75 8.77
N ARG A 133 -2.59 -5.96 9.35
CA ARG A 133 -2.27 -6.20 10.76
C ARG A 133 -0.81 -5.86 11.10
N GLU A 134 0.13 -6.16 10.20
CA GLU A 134 1.54 -5.82 10.39
C GLU A 134 1.80 -4.31 10.21
N VAL A 135 1.20 -3.70 9.19
CA VAL A 135 1.39 -2.29 8.87
C VAL A 135 0.68 -1.38 9.88
N PHE A 136 -0.45 -1.84 10.45
CA PHE A 136 -1.28 -1.11 11.39
C PHE A 136 -1.52 -1.91 12.68
N PRO A 137 -0.51 -2.05 13.55
CA PRO A 137 -0.64 -2.79 14.80
C PRO A 137 -1.76 -2.19 15.66
N SER A 138 -2.61 -3.05 16.22
CA SER A 138 -3.80 -2.62 16.97
C SER A 138 -4.71 -1.65 16.21
N ASN A 139 -4.78 -1.79 14.88
CA ASN A 139 -5.59 -0.95 13.98
C ASN A 139 -5.18 0.55 14.02
N GLN A 140 -3.90 0.83 14.28
CA GLN A 140 -3.35 2.18 14.35
C GLN A 140 -2.06 2.27 13.55
N ARG A 141 -1.73 3.48 13.07
CA ARG A 141 -0.41 3.76 12.49
C ARG A 141 0.70 3.56 13.52
N TRP A 142 1.89 3.23 13.05
CA TRP A 142 3.08 3.15 13.88
C TRP A 142 3.38 4.49 14.56
N LYS A 143 3.66 4.44 15.86
CA LYS A 143 4.16 5.59 16.66
C LYS A 143 5.61 5.44 17.08
N ARG A 144 6.18 4.26 16.82
CA ARG A 144 7.55 3.86 17.19
C ARG A 144 8.14 3.06 16.03
N PRO A 145 9.46 3.10 15.80
CA PRO A 145 10.11 2.29 14.79
C PRO A 145 9.88 0.79 15.01
N GLU A 146 9.55 0.07 13.94
CA GLU A 146 9.49 -1.41 13.91
C GLU A 146 10.48 -1.95 12.85
N PRO A 147 11.72 -2.29 13.25
CA PRO A 147 12.76 -2.73 12.32
C PRO A 147 12.42 -4.02 11.55
N LYS A 148 11.51 -4.87 12.07
CA LYS A 148 11.15 -6.14 11.43
C LYS A 148 10.00 -6.01 10.43
N LEU A 149 9.35 -4.85 10.34
CA LEU A 149 8.17 -4.64 9.49
C LEU A 149 8.41 -5.07 8.04
N TYR A 150 9.55 -4.67 7.47
CA TYR A 150 9.93 -5.05 6.11
C TYR A 150 9.98 -6.58 5.92
N SER A 151 10.66 -7.29 6.84
CA SER A 151 10.77 -8.75 6.77
C SER A 151 9.44 -9.46 6.99
N SER A 152 8.59 -8.94 7.88
CA SER A 152 7.24 -9.48 8.12
C SER A 152 6.38 -9.36 6.85
N MET A 153 6.33 -8.18 6.25
CA MET A 153 5.59 -7.95 5.01
C MET A 153 6.09 -8.84 3.88
N LYS A 154 7.41 -8.96 3.72
CA LYS A 154 8.02 -9.82 2.71
C LYS A 154 7.63 -11.29 2.91
N SER A 155 7.62 -11.78 4.15
CA SER A 155 7.18 -13.15 4.44
C SER A 155 5.72 -13.38 4.04
N ILE A 156 4.82 -12.44 4.39
CA ILE A 156 3.40 -12.55 4.05
C ILE A 156 3.19 -12.56 2.53
N LEU A 157 3.88 -11.69 1.79
CA LEU A 157 3.78 -11.66 0.32
C LEU A 157 4.31 -12.95 -0.32
N HIS A 158 5.41 -13.48 0.20
CA HIS A 158 5.98 -14.74 -0.29
C HIS A 158 5.06 -15.94 0.01
N ASP A 159 4.35 -15.93 1.13
CA ASP A 159 3.38 -16.96 1.44
C ASP A 159 2.11 -16.81 0.57
N ALA A 160 1.68 -15.58 0.28
CA ALA A 160 0.57 -15.31 -0.63
C ALA A 160 0.84 -15.84 -2.06
N GLN A 161 2.08 -15.73 -2.53
CA GLN A 161 2.50 -16.27 -3.84
C GLN A 161 2.41 -17.79 -3.96
N LYS A 162 2.23 -18.51 -2.83
CA LYS A 162 2.08 -19.97 -2.81
C LYS A 162 0.62 -20.39 -2.60
N ASP A 163 -0.28 -19.44 -2.40
CA ASP A 163 -1.69 -19.73 -2.17
C ASP A 163 -2.36 -20.11 -3.49
N PRO A 164 -2.91 -21.33 -3.61
CA PRO A 164 -3.57 -21.77 -4.85
C PRO A 164 -4.77 -20.89 -5.22
N ASP A 165 -5.46 -20.29 -4.26
CA ASP A 165 -6.62 -19.43 -4.55
C ASP A 165 -6.18 -18.07 -5.13
N VAL A 166 -4.96 -17.62 -4.81
CA VAL A 166 -4.34 -16.42 -5.40
C VAL A 166 -3.76 -16.73 -6.78
N LEU A 167 -3.32 -17.97 -7.01
CA LEU A 167 -2.75 -18.43 -8.28
C LEU A 167 -3.80 -18.93 -9.27
N ALA A 168 -5.02 -19.22 -8.81
CA ALA A 168 -6.12 -19.65 -9.66
C ALA A 168 -6.59 -18.46 -10.53
N ASP A 169 -6.52 -18.65 -11.85
CA ASP A 169 -6.93 -17.74 -12.92
C ASP A 169 -5.93 -16.64 -13.33
N GLY A 170 -4.98 -17.05 -14.17
CA GLY A 170 -4.45 -16.28 -15.30
C GLY A 170 -4.89 -16.88 -16.62
#